data_AF-A0A392SF20-F1
#
_entry.id   AF-A0A392SF20-F1
#
_cell.length_a   1.000
_cell.length_b   1.000
_cell.length_c   1.000
_cell.angle_alpha   90.00
_cell.angle_beta   90.00
_cell.angle_gamma   90.00
#
_symmetry.space_group_name_H-M   'P 1'
#
loop_
_entity.id
_entity.type
_entity.pdbx_description
1 polymer ?
#
loop_
_entity_poly.entity_id
_entity_poly.type
_entity_poly.pdbx_seq_one_letter_code
_entity_poly.pdbx_strand_id
1 'polypeptide(L)'
;PDGEFELITLGEDPSKGVKISIGLLDLARKQLKSCLRENAGLFAWNATEMPGLDPKVTCHQLTIDPAASVVVQCRCRQSPEKAEAVEKAVKDLLEANFISEARY
;
A
#
# COMPACT_ATOMS: atom_id res chain seq x y z
N PRO A 1 -19.37 8.50 4.54
CA PRO A 1 -20.33 7.46 4.93
C PRO A 1 -20.16 7.12 6.42
N ASP A 2 -21.00 7.72 7.25
CA ASP A 2 -21.00 7.59 8.72
C ASP A 2 -21.75 6.31 9.15
N GLY A 3 -21.31 5.16 8.66
CA GLY A 3 -21.81 3.87 9.14
C GLY A 3 -21.13 3.47 10.44
N GLU A 4 -21.84 2.73 11.31
CA GLU A 4 -21.19 2.08 12.44
C GLU A 4 -20.40 0.85 11.98
N PHE A 5 -19.15 0.75 12.46
CA PHE A 5 -18.24 -0.33 12.14
C PHE A 5 -17.67 -0.93 13.42
N GLU A 6 -17.43 -2.23 13.41
CA GLU A 6 -16.60 -2.91 14.40
C GLU A 6 -15.19 -3.14 13.84
N LEU A 7 -14.17 -2.97 14.68
CA LEU A 7 -12.80 -3.34 14.35
C LEU A 7 -12.61 -4.83 14.67
N ILE A 8 -12.14 -5.61 13.70
CA ILE A 8 -11.77 -7.01 13.89
C ILE A 8 -10.28 -7.19 13.68
N THR A 9 -9.62 -7.93 14.57
CA THR A 9 -8.23 -8.36 14.38
C THR A 9 -8.20 -9.61 13.52
N LEU A 10 -7.30 -9.63 12.52
CA LEU A 10 -7.11 -10.79 11.63
C LEU A 10 -6.04 -11.77 12.14
N GLY A 11 -5.28 -11.39 13.17
CA GLY A 11 -4.27 -12.22 13.83
C GLY A 11 -4.02 -11.80 15.28
N GLU A 12 -2.84 -12.13 15.80
CA GLU A 12 -2.42 -11.79 17.17
C GLU A 12 -2.08 -10.31 17.35
N ASP A 13 -1.65 -9.66 16.27
CA ASP A 13 -1.27 -8.25 16.28
C ASP A 13 -2.52 -7.34 16.27
N PRO A 14 -2.75 -6.54 17.32
CA PRO A 14 -3.90 -5.64 17.40
C PRO A 14 -3.85 -4.49 16.38
N SER A 15 -2.69 -4.18 15.80
CA SER A 15 -2.56 -3.18 14.73
C SER A 15 -3.09 -3.66 13.38
N LYS A 16 -3.21 -4.98 13.19
CA LYS A 16 -3.66 -5.65 11.96
C LYS A 16 -5.17 -5.86 11.94
N GLY A 17 -5.89 -4.72 11.97
CA GLY A 17 -7.34 -4.66 12.10
C GLY A 17 -8.06 -4.26 10.82
N VAL A 18 -9.22 -4.87 10.55
CA VAL A 18 -10.15 -4.48 9.46
C VAL A 18 -11.46 -3.97 10.05
N LYS A 19 -12.04 -2.94 9.44
CA LYS A 19 -13.36 -2.43 9.81
C LYS A 19 -14.45 -3.17 9.05
N ILE A 20 -15.40 -3.76 9.78
CA ILE A 20 -16.58 -4.44 9.22
C ILE A 20 -17.83 -3.68 9.65
N SER A 21 -18.78 -3.49 8.73
CA SER A 21 -20.04 -2.79 9.04
C SER A 21 -20.90 -3.62 10.00
N ILE A 22 -21.46 -2.97 11.02
CA ILE A 22 -22.37 -3.59 11.99
C ILE A 22 -23.72 -3.93 11.34
N GLY A 23 -24.10 -3.25 10.25
CA GLY A 23 -25.35 -3.48 9.53
C GLY A 23 -25.41 -4.79 8.71
N LEU A 24 -24.35 -5.60 8.72
CA LEU A 24 -24.36 -6.91 8.06
C LEU A 24 -25.20 -7.92 8.83
N LEU A 25 -25.96 -8.74 8.10
CA LEU A 25 -26.62 -9.92 8.64
C LEU A 25 -25.62 -10.79 9.42
N ASP A 26 -26.02 -11.30 10.58
CA ASP A 26 -25.14 -12.05 11.49
C ASP A 26 -24.41 -13.21 10.81
N LEU A 27 -25.11 -13.94 9.93
CA LEU A 27 -24.51 -15.05 9.20
C LEU A 27 -23.42 -14.57 8.23
N ALA A 28 -23.72 -13.54 7.43
CA ALA A 28 -22.76 -12.95 6.49
C ALA A 28 -21.55 -12.37 7.21
N ARG A 29 -21.78 -11.70 8.34
CA ARG A 29 -20.73 -11.15 9.20
C ARG A 29 -19.80 -12.22 9.75
N LYS A 30 -20.35 -13.34 10.24
CA LYS A 30 -19.55 -14.50 10.72
C LYS A 30 -18.73 -15.12 9.59
N GLN A 31 -19.33 -15.32 8.42
CA GLN A 31 -18.64 -15.88 7.25
C GLN A 31 -17.50 -14.96 6.78
N LEU A 32 -17.76 -13.64 6.72
CA LEU A 32 -16.74 -12.65 6.35
C LEU A 32 -15.58 -12.64 7.35
N LYS A 33 -15.86 -12.66 8.66
CA LYS A 33 -14.82 -12.74 9.70
C LYS A 33 -13.96 -14.01 9.55
N SER A 34 -14.57 -15.16 9.26
CA SER A 34 -13.83 -16.42 9.04
C SER A 34 -12.92 -16.30 7.83
N CYS A 35 -13.48 -15.90 6.68
CA CYS A 35 -12.75 -15.73 5.44
C CYS A 35 -11.55 -14.79 5.58
N LEU A 36 -11.72 -13.64 6.23
CA LEU A 36 -10.64 -12.67 6.41
C LEU A 36 -9.52 -13.21 7.31
N ARG A 37 -9.85 -13.99 8.35
CA ARG A 37 -8.84 -14.63 9.22
C ARG A 37 -8.10 -15.76 8.52
N GLU A 38 -8.82 -16.60 7.77
CA GLU A 38 -8.23 -17.67 6.96
C GLU A 38 -7.24 -17.11 5.92
N ASN A 39 -7.49 -15.91 5.43
CA ASN A 39 -6.66 -15.21 4.44
C ASN A 39 -5.81 -14.08 5.04
N ALA A 40 -5.57 -14.08 6.35
CA ALA A 40 -4.85 -13.00 7.02
C ALA A 40 -3.44 -12.76 6.45
N GLY A 41 -2.79 -13.82 5.96
CA GLY A 41 -1.47 -13.77 5.33
C GLY A 41 -1.44 -13.23 3.90
N LEU A 42 -2.60 -12.97 3.28
CA LEU A 42 -2.68 -12.33 1.95
C LEU A 42 -2.68 -10.80 2.02
N PHE A 43 -2.88 -10.24 3.21
CA PHE A 43 -2.85 -8.79 3.43
C PHE A 43 -1.43 -8.34 3.75
N ALA A 44 -1.01 -7.25 3.13
CA ALA A 44 0.19 -6.53 3.52
C ALA A 44 -0.18 -5.33 4.38
N TRP A 45 0.39 -5.27 5.58
CA TRP A 45 0.14 -4.20 6.55
C TRP A 45 1.18 -3.08 6.47
N ASN A 46 2.29 -3.34 5.79
CA ASN A 46 3.33 -2.39 5.45
C ASN A 46 3.93 -2.76 4.08
N ALA A 47 4.81 -1.90 3.56
CA ALA A 47 5.41 -2.11 2.25
C ALA A 47 6.37 -3.32 2.21
N THR A 48 6.99 -3.70 3.34
CA THR A 48 7.96 -4.81 3.38
C THR A 48 7.28 -6.19 3.33
N GLU A 49 6.00 -6.27 3.75
CA GLU A 49 5.17 -7.48 3.64
C GLU A 49 4.66 -7.73 2.21
N MET A 50 4.86 -6.81 1.28
CA MET A 50 4.60 -7.01 -0.14
C MET A 50 5.90 -7.43 -0.84
N PRO A 51 6.19 -8.74 -0.98
CA PRO A 51 7.28 -9.15 -1.86
C PRO A 51 6.93 -8.67 -3.27
N GLY A 52 7.73 -7.74 -3.79
CA GLY A 52 7.58 -7.27 -5.16
C GLY A 52 7.63 -8.45 -6.14
N LEU A 53 7.08 -8.24 -7.34
CA LEU A 53 7.20 -9.22 -8.41
C LEU A 53 8.65 -9.25 -8.91
N ASP A 54 9.14 -10.43 -9.32
CA ASP A 54 10.50 -10.56 -9.85
C ASP A 54 10.67 -9.59 -11.03
N PRO A 55 11.64 -8.66 -10.99
CA PRO A 55 11.90 -7.73 -12.08
C PRO A 55 12.06 -8.43 -13.44
N LYS A 56 12.58 -9.67 -13.48
CA LYS A 56 12.68 -10.45 -14.72
C LYS A 56 11.32 -10.78 -15.35
N VAL A 57 10.26 -10.76 -14.55
CA VAL A 57 8.88 -11.03 -14.97
C VAL A 57 8.10 -9.74 -15.24
N THR A 58 8.39 -8.65 -14.52
CA THR A 58 7.57 -7.43 -14.54
C THR A 58 8.28 -6.15 -14.99
N CYS A 59 9.52 -6.21 -15.44
CA CYS A 59 10.16 -5.07 -16.10
C CYS A 59 9.41 -4.73 -17.40
N HIS A 60 8.87 -3.52 -17.46
CA HIS A 60 8.30 -2.96 -18.67
C HIS A 60 9.32 -2.06 -19.35
N GLN A 61 9.52 -2.21 -20.65
CA GLN A 61 10.33 -1.30 -21.44
C GLN A 61 9.44 -0.16 -21.95
N LEU A 62 9.69 1.07 -21.47
CA LEU A 62 9.05 2.25 -22.02
C LEU A 62 9.61 2.50 -23.42
N THR A 63 8.72 2.65 -24.41
CA THR A 63 9.12 3.07 -25.77
C THR A 63 9.29 4.58 -25.77
N ILE A 64 10.53 5.04 -25.55
CA ILE A 64 10.90 6.45 -25.56
C ILE A 64 11.60 6.74 -26.89
N ASP A 65 11.23 7.84 -27.54
CA ASP A 65 11.94 8.33 -28.74
C ASP A 65 13.38 8.68 -28.37
N PRO A 66 14.41 8.06 -28.97
CA PRO A 66 15.81 8.37 -28.69
C PRO A 66 16.20 9.83 -28.99
N ALA A 67 15.43 10.54 -29.81
CA ALA A 67 15.63 11.95 -30.11
C ALA A 67 14.97 12.89 -29.08
N ALA A 68 14.17 12.37 -28.16
CA ALA A 68 13.51 13.17 -27.14
C ALA A 68 14.52 13.74 -26.12
N SER A 69 14.34 14.99 -25.75
CA SER A 69 15.16 15.64 -24.73
C SER A 69 14.73 15.27 -23.32
N VAL A 70 15.70 15.16 -22.40
CA VAL A 70 15.42 15.02 -20.97
C VAL A 70 14.88 16.33 -20.44
N VAL A 71 13.74 16.28 -19.75
CA VAL A 71 13.10 17.44 -19.13
C VAL A 71 13.14 17.28 -17.61
N VAL A 72 13.90 18.14 -16.94
CA VAL A 72 13.90 18.22 -15.47
C VAL A 72 12.71 19.05 -15.02
N GLN A 73 11.76 18.41 -14.33
CA GLN A 73 10.61 19.11 -13.74
C GLN A 73 10.98 19.68 -12.37
N CYS A 74 10.61 20.93 -12.12
CA CYS A 74 10.80 21.55 -10.82
C CYS A 74 9.90 20.90 -9.76
N ARG A 75 10.40 20.73 -8.54
CA ARG A 75 9.61 20.17 -7.43
C ARG A 75 8.46 21.10 -7.07
N CYS A 76 7.23 20.60 -7.12
CA CYS A 76 6.06 21.34 -6.66
C CYS A 76 6.17 21.68 -5.16
N ARG A 77 5.70 22.87 -4.77
CA ARG A 77 5.64 23.27 -3.36
C ARG A 77 4.55 22.46 -2.64
N GLN A 78 4.94 21.74 -1.61
CA GLN A 78 4.03 20.98 -0.75
C GLN A 78 3.76 21.77 0.54
N SER A 79 2.59 21.56 1.14
CA SER A 79 2.34 22.02 2.51
C SER A 79 3.19 21.20 3.50
N PRO A 80 3.47 21.71 4.70
CA PRO A 80 4.27 20.98 5.69
C PRO A 80 3.73 19.58 5.99
N GLU A 81 2.41 19.44 6.12
CA GLU A 81 1.76 18.16 6.43
C GLU A 81 1.95 17.14 5.29
N LYS A 82 1.88 17.61 4.04
CA LYS A 82 2.11 16.76 2.86
C LYS A 82 3.58 16.37 2.74
N ALA A 83 4.49 17.29 3.05
CA ALA A 83 5.92 17.01 3.00
C ALA A 83 6.32 15.92 4.00
N GLU A 84 5.82 16.00 5.24
CA GLU A 84 6.05 14.99 6.27
C GLU A 84 5.48 13.62 5.87
N ALA A 85 4.25 13.59 5.32
CA ALA A 85 3.64 12.36 4.84
C ALA A 85 4.44 11.73 3.68
N VAL A 86 4.96 12.55 2.76
CA VAL A 86 5.80 12.10 1.65
C VAL A 86 7.13 11.55 2.16
N GLU A 87 7.78 12.23 3.10
CA GLU A 87 9.05 11.79 3.69
C GLU A 87 8.90 10.40 4.34
N LYS A 88 7.84 10.22 5.15
CA LYS A 88 7.54 8.93 5.76
C LYS A 88 7.31 7.84 4.70
N ALA A 89 6.46 8.11 3.70
CA ALA A 89 6.16 7.15 2.64
C ALA A 89 7.42 6.77 1.82
N VAL A 90 8.28 7.75 1.50
CA VAL A 90 9.54 7.51 0.78
C VAL A 90 10.46 6.60 1.59
N LYS A 91 10.56 6.84 2.91
CA LYS A 91 11.36 5.98 3.80
C LYS A 91 10.84 4.54 3.80
N ASP A 92 9.54 4.35 3.95
CA ASP A 92 8.91 3.02 3.98
C ASP A 92 9.12 2.27 2.64
N LEU A 93 9.04 2.98 1.50
CA LEU A 93 9.27 2.41 0.17
C LEU A 93 10.74 2.07 -0.11
N LEU A 94 11.67 2.85 0.42
CA LEU A 94 13.11 2.55 0.37
C LEU A 94 13.44 1.31 1.19
N GLU A 95 12.87 1.19 2.40
CA GLU A 95 13.04 0.00 3.26
C GLU A 95 12.50 -1.28 2.60
N ALA A 96 11.39 -1.15 1.86
CA ALA A 96 10.83 -2.23 1.06
C ALA A 96 11.58 -2.51 -0.26
N ASN A 97 12.61 -1.75 -0.61
CA ASN A 97 13.33 -1.82 -1.88
C ASN A 97 12.44 -1.64 -3.13
N PHE A 98 11.32 -0.92 -2.98
CA PHE A 98 10.40 -0.64 -4.10
C PHE A 98 10.86 0.51 -4.97
N ILE A 99 11.58 1.46 -4.36
CA ILE A 99 12.20 2.58 -5.05
C ILE A 99 13.70 2.59 -4.77
N SER A 100 14.46 3.21 -5.66
CA SER A 100 15.88 3.46 -5.50
C SER A 100 16.24 4.82 -6.08
N GLU A 101 17.37 5.37 -5.67
CA GLU A 101 17.88 6.61 -6.24
C GLU A 101 18.29 6.37 -7.70
N ALA A 102 17.73 7.16 -8.61
CA ALA A 102 18.09 7.15 -10.01
C ALA A 102 19.06 8.30 -10.32
N ARG A 103 20.08 8.02 -11.14
CA ARG A 103 21.01 9.02 -11.69
C ARG A 103 20.66 9.24 -13.16
N TYR A 104 20.44 10.49 -13.54
CA TYR A 104 20.09 10.91 -14.90
C TYR A 104 21.17 11.83 -15.47
#